data_AF-A0A923WE69-F1
#
_entry.id   AF-A0A923WE69-F1
#
_cell.length_a   1.000
_cell.length_b   1.000
_cell.length_c   1.000
_cell.angle_alpha   90.00
_cell.angle_beta   90.00
_cell.angle_gamma   90.00
#
_symmetry.space_group_name_H-M   'P 1'
#
loop_
_entity.id
_entity.type
_entity.pdbx_description
1 polymer ?
#
loop_
_entity_poly.entity_id
_entity_poly.type
_entity_poly.pdbx_seq_one_letter_code
_entity_poly.pdbx_strand_id
1 'polypeptide(L)'
;MYLCPFRTRDGEAYIAQVEKYAHHVYVVKFYLKKDRNTRDPEQRFQRQTNVGAGEAIRIIHTCFRVMLRVIERDPLASCGFIGTPKPTEDKAATQRYRIYVQMMRNFLSTARFEHREFPAESAFILLNRAALAQDPDLLRHAAAMFDALYLMPSNLRPPAGPPEPAGVG
;
A
#
# COMPACT_ATOMS: atom_id res chain seq x y z
N MET A 1 0.89 10.16 8.61
CA MET A 1 0.54 10.06 7.18
C MET A 1 1.41 11.00 6.37
N TYR A 2 1.98 10.54 5.25
CA TYR A 2 2.76 11.37 4.32
C TYR A 2 2.07 11.42 2.95
N LEU A 3 2.00 12.61 2.34
CA LEU A 3 1.43 12.80 1.01
C LEU A 3 2.55 13.20 0.03
N CYS A 4 2.74 12.39 -1.01
CA CYS A 4 3.75 12.54 -2.04
C CYS A 4 3.06 12.88 -3.37
N PRO A 5 2.89 14.16 -3.72
CA PRO A 5 2.31 14.53 -5.01
C PRO A 5 3.28 14.23 -6.15
N PHE A 6 2.76 13.76 -7.28
CA PHE A 6 3.53 13.57 -8.53
C PHE A 6 2.65 13.81 -9.75
N ARG A 7 3.25 13.90 -10.94
CA ARG A 7 2.54 14.12 -12.20
C ARG A 7 2.89 13.05 -13.22
N THR A 8 1.92 12.69 -14.04
CA THR A 8 2.12 11.88 -15.26
C THR A 8 2.81 12.69 -16.34
N ARG A 9 3.21 12.03 -17.42
CA ARG A 9 3.78 12.69 -18.61
C ARG A 9 2.83 13.73 -19.21
N ASP A 10 1.54 13.44 -19.20
CA ASP A 10 0.49 14.30 -19.75
C ASP A 10 0.01 15.37 -18.75
N GLY A 11 0.69 15.49 -17.60
CA GLY A 11 0.42 16.54 -16.61
C GLY A 11 -0.65 16.22 -15.57
N GLU A 12 -1.32 15.07 -15.66
CA GLU A 12 -2.32 14.62 -14.68
C GLU A 12 -1.65 14.46 -13.30
N ALA A 13 -2.24 15.09 -12.28
CA ALA A 13 -1.67 15.10 -10.94
C ALA A 13 -2.22 13.95 -10.10
N TYR A 14 -1.32 13.20 -9.46
CA TYR A 14 -1.61 12.13 -8.52
C TYR A 14 -1.04 12.45 -7.14
N ILE A 15 -1.57 11.77 -6.13
CA ILE A 15 -1.05 11.76 -4.77
C ILE A 15 -0.78 10.30 -4.41
N ALA A 16 0.47 9.98 -4.04
CA ALA A 16 0.79 8.77 -3.29
C ALA A 16 0.69 9.10 -1.79
N GLN A 17 -0.16 8.37 -1.08
CA GLN A 17 -0.42 8.51 0.35
C GLN A 17 0.20 7.35 1.09
N VAL A 18 1.14 7.66 1.99
CA VAL A 18 1.80 6.68 2.87
C VAL A 18 1.13 6.75 4.24
N GLU A 19 0.56 5.63 4.65
CA GLU A 19 -0.02 5.42 5.97
C GLU A 19 0.92 4.54 6.78
N LYS A 20 1.33 5.02 7.96
CA LYS A 20 2.05 4.23 8.96
C LYS A 20 1.04 3.74 9.97
N TYR A 21 1.14 2.47 10.33
CA TYR A 21 0.37 1.83 11.36
C TYR A 21 1.30 1.27 12.45
N ALA A 22 0.71 0.65 13.48
CA ALA A 22 1.46 -0.02 14.53
C ALA A 22 2.40 -1.11 13.95
N HIS A 23 3.39 -1.52 14.74
CA HIS A 23 4.36 -2.58 14.39
C HIS A 23 5.16 -2.30 13.10
N HIS A 24 5.45 -1.03 12.81
CA HIS A 24 6.20 -0.62 11.61
C HIS A 24 5.57 -1.10 10.29
N VAL A 25 4.23 -1.23 10.24
CA VAL A 25 3.51 -1.60 9.02
C VAL A 25 3.11 -0.35 8.24
N TYR A 26 3.41 -0.36 6.94
CA TYR A 26 3.13 0.75 6.04
C TYR A 26 2.24 0.33 4.87
N VAL A 27 1.34 1.22 4.46
CA VAL A 27 0.51 1.06 3.27
C VAL A 27 0.71 2.27 2.36
N VAL A 28 0.99 2.01 1.08
CA VAL A 28 1.07 3.06 0.05
C VAL A 28 -0.17 2.96 -0.83
N LYS A 29 -1.04 3.96 -0.72
CA LYS A 29 -2.21 4.15 -1.57
C LYS A 29 -1.95 5.27 -2.56
N PHE A 30 -2.69 5.33 -3.67
CA PHE A 30 -2.58 6.47 -4.58
C PHE A 30 -3.92 6.79 -5.25
N TYR A 31 -4.09 8.05 -5.63
CA TYR A 31 -5.31 8.55 -6.26
C TYR A 31 -5.03 9.82 -7.06
N LEU A 32 -5.97 10.20 -7.92
CA LEU A 32 -5.92 11.45 -8.66
C LEU A 32 -6.09 12.65 -7.71
N LYS A 33 -5.25 13.68 -7.86
CA LYS A 33 -5.28 14.87 -6.98
C LYS A 33 -6.65 15.57 -6.98
N LYS A 34 -7.36 15.56 -8.12
CA LYS A 34 -8.73 16.12 -8.22
C LYS A 34 -9.76 15.39 -7.37
N ASP A 35 -9.50 14.12 -7.05
CA ASP A 35 -10.37 13.28 -6.21
C ASP A 35 -9.99 13.34 -4.73
N ARG A 36 -9.12 14.28 -4.33
CA ARG A 36 -8.73 14.46 -2.92
C ARG A 36 -9.91 14.69 -2.00
N ASN A 37 -10.92 15.43 -2.46
CA ASN A 37 -12.05 15.89 -1.66
C ASN A 37 -13.35 15.13 -1.98
N THR A 38 -13.27 13.87 -2.43
CA THR A 38 -14.47 13.04 -2.61
C THR A 38 -15.19 12.85 -1.27
N ARG A 39 -16.53 12.84 -1.30
CA ARG A 39 -17.37 12.71 -0.10
C ARG A 39 -17.07 11.42 0.68
N ASP A 40 -16.84 10.33 -0.05
CA ASP A 40 -16.30 9.10 0.49
C ASP A 40 -14.78 9.06 0.22
N PRO A 41 -13.93 9.11 1.27
CA PRO A 41 -12.48 9.06 1.14
C PRO A 41 -11.95 7.76 0.52
N GLU A 42 -12.73 6.68 0.49
CA GLU A 42 -12.27 5.40 -0.06
C GLU A 42 -12.49 5.30 -1.58
N GLN A 43 -13.51 5.97 -2.09
CA GLN A 43 -13.84 5.94 -3.53
C GLN A 43 -12.70 6.46 -4.40
N ARG A 44 -11.88 7.40 -3.92
CA ARG A 44 -10.74 7.93 -4.68
C ARG A 44 -9.66 6.88 -4.99
N PHE A 45 -9.51 5.86 -4.15
CA PHE A 45 -8.54 4.77 -4.37
C PHE A 45 -9.09 3.66 -5.29
N GLN A 46 -10.42 3.56 -5.38
CA GLN A 46 -11.10 2.61 -6.26
C GLN A 46 -11.17 3.11 -7.70
N ARG A 47 -11.14 4.43 -7.91
CA ARG A 47 -11.26 5.01 -9.24
C ARG A 47 -10.16 4.51 -10.17
N GLN A 48 -10.58 4.15 -11.37
CA GLN A 48 -9.70 3.72 -12.44
C GLN A 48 -9.53 4.85 -13.45
N THR A 49 -8.31 5.01 -13.94
CA THR A 49 -7.98 5.99 -14.96
C THR A 49 -7.56 5.25 -16.21
N ASN A 50 -8.22 5.49 -17.34
CA ASN A 50 -7.88 4.87 -18.62
C ASN A 50 -6.68 5.58 -19.28
N VAL A 51 -5.54 5.61 -18.59
CA VAL A 51 -4.31 6.33 -19.00
C VAL A 51 -3.39 5.48 -19.90
N GLY A 52 -3.86 4.31 -20.33
CA GLY A 52 -3.05 3.34 -21.07
C GLY A 52 -2.03 2.58 -20.21
N ALA A 53 -1.54 1.45 -20.73
CA ALA A 53 -0.67 0.54 -19.97
C ALA A 53 0.69 1.16 -19.60
N GLY A 54 1.30 1.92 -20.52
CA GLY A 54 2.60 2.55 -20.29
C GLY A 54 2.58 3.56 -19.13
N GLU A 55 1.56 4.42 -19.08
CA GLU A 55 1.43 5.41 -18.01
C GLU A 55 1.01 4.77 -16.69
N ALA A 56 0.15 3.75 -16.74
CA ALA A 56 -0.20 2.96 -15.56
C ALA A 56 1.05 2.36 -14.89
N ILE A 57 1.97 1.77 -15.66
CA ILE A 57 3.24 1.23 -15.14
C ILE A 57 4.08 2.34 -14.49
N ARG A 58 4.17 3.54 -15.08
CA ARG A 58 4.93 4.67 -14.52
C ARG A 58 4.35 5.16 -13.18
N ILE A 59 3.02 5.23 -13.08
CA ILE A 59 2.32 5.60 -11.85
C ILE A 59 2.65 4.57 -10.75
N ILE A 60 2.54 3.28 -11.07
CA ILE A 60 2.83 2.19 -10.13
C ILE A 60 4.30 2.22 -9.71
N HIS A 61 5.23 2.41 -10.66
CA HIS A 61 6.65 2.50 -10.37
C HIS A 61 6.98 3.70 -9.47
N THR A 62 6.29 4.83 -9.63
CA THR A 62 6.44 5.98 -8.73
C THR A 62 6.00 5.64 -7.31
N CYS A 63 4.84 4.98 -7.15
CA CYS A 63 4.37 4.52 -5.84
C CYS A 63 5.33 3.50 -5.21
N PHE A 64 5.87 2.58 -6.02
CA PHE A 64 6.88 1.62 -5.60
C PHE A 64 8.16 2.31 -5.10
N ARG A 65 8.65 3.35 -5.80
CA ARG A 65 9.79 4.15 -5.33
C ARG A 65 9.50 4.85 -4.01
N VAL A 66 8.29 5.35 -3.80
CA VAL A 66 7.87 5.91 -2.50
C VAL A 66 7.96 4.84 -1.41
N MET A 67 7.49 3.63 -1.66
CA MET A 67 7.61 2.51 -0.73
C MET A 67 9.07 2.15 -0.42
N LEU A 68 9.95 2.11 -1.43
CA LEU A 68 11.39 1.89 -1.20
C LEU A 68 11.99 2.96 -0.28
N ARG A 69 11.59 4.23 -0.43
CA ARG A 69 12.04 5.31 0.48
C ARG A 69 11.54 5.14 1.92
N VAL A 70 10.39 4.52 2.12
CA VAL A 70 9.90 4.16 3.46
C VAL A 70 10.80 3.08 4.06
N ILE A 71 11.09 2.03 3.29
CA ILE A 71 11.95 0.91 3.71
C ILE A 71 13.39 1.37 4.03
N GLU A 72 13.91 2.33 3.27
CA GLU A 72 15.22 2.94 3.53
C GLU A 72 15.25 3.73 4.85
N ARG A 73 14.15 4.40 5.20
CA ARG A 73 14.07 5.29 6.37
C ARG A 73 13.74 4.55 7.66
N ASP A 74 12.95 3.49 7.57
CA ASP A 74 12.58 2.65 8.71
C ASP A 74 13.12 1.23 8.49
N PRO A 75 14.23 0.85 9.16
CA PRO A 75 14.83 -0.46 9.03
C PRO A 75 13.92 -1.63 9.40
N LEU A 76 12.84 -1.38 10.15
CA LEU A 76 11.84 -2.38 10.55
C LEU A 76 10.58 -2.35 9.66
N ALA A 77 10.54 -1.48 8.64
CA ALA A 77 9.36 -1.31 7.80
C ALA A 77 8.93 -2.63 7.15
N SER A 78 7.71 -3.04 7.48
CA SER A 78 6.91 -4.02 6.77
C SER A 78 5.87 -3.28 5.93
N CYS A 79 5.41 -3.87 4.83
CA CYS A 79 4.51 -3.21 3.88
C CYS A 79 3.40 -4.15 3.42
N GLY A 80 2.31 -3.62 2.88
CA GLY A 80 1.33 -4.45 2.20
C GLY A 80 0.38 -3.67 1.30
N PHE A 81 -0.42 -4.41 0.54
CA PHE A 81 -1.44 -3.84 -0.33
C PHE A 81 -2.58 -4.82 -0.57
N ILE A 82 -3.73 -4.27 -1.02
CA ILE A 82 -4.82 -5.02 -1.63
C ILE A 82 -5.00 -4.54 -3.07
N GLY A 83 -5.01 -5.47 -4.01
CA GLY A 83 -5.34 -5.23 -5.40
C GLY A 83 -6.85 -5.10 -5.57
N THR A 84 -7.37 -3.88 -5.48
CA THR A 84 -8.80 -3.62 -5.69
C THR A 84 -9.24 -4.09 -7.09
N PRO A 85 -10.32 -4.89 -7.20
CA PRO A 85 -10.80 -5.41 -8.48
C PRO A 85 -11.34 -4.29 -9.37
N LYS A 86 -11.32 -4.51 -10.69
CA LYS A 86 -12.16 -3.74 -11.61
C LYS A 86 -13.64 -4.13 -11.44
N PRO A 87 -14.59 -3.25 -11.85
CA PRO A 87 -16.01 -3.57 -11.77
C PRO A 87 -16.41 -4.91 -12.43
N THR A 88 -15.66 -5.34 -13.45
CA THR A 88 -15.89 -6.59 -14.20
C THR A 88 -14.89 -7.69 -13.85
N GLU A 89 -14.05 -7.51 -12.83
CA GLU A 89 -13.00 -8.44 -12.44
C GLU A 89 -13.42 -9.24 -11.21
N ASP A 90 -12.99 -10.50 -11.13
CA ASP A 90 -13.08 -11.28 -9.91
C ASP A 90 -12.32 -10.57 -8.76
N LYS A 91 -12.79 -10.76 -7.53
CA LYS A 91 -12.09 -10.28 -6.33
C LYS A 91 -10.79 -11.05 -6.10
N ALA A 92 -10.70 -12.30 -6.54
CA ALA A 92 -9.51 -13.12 -6.43
C ALA A 92 -8.48 -12.81 -7.53
N ALA A 93 -7.22 -12.71 -7.12
CA ALA A 93 -6.04 -12.55 -7.95
C ALA A 93 -6.17 -11.46 -9.04
N THR A 94 -6.63 -10.26 -8.66
CA THR A 94 -6.87 -9.13 -9.58
C THR A 94 -5.63 -8.72 -10.37
N GLN A 95 -5.83 -7.97 -11.47
CA GLN A 95 -4.75 -7.46 -12.31
C GLN A 95 -3.80 -6.59 -11.49
N ARG A 96 -4.33 -5.73 -10.61
CA ARG A 96 -3.51 -4.91 -9.71
C ARG A 96 -2.69 -5.79 -8.77
N TYR A 97 -3.31 -6.80 -8.15
CA TYR A 97 -2.60 -7.75 -7.31
C TYR A 97 -1.44 -8.42 -8.05
N ARG A 98 -1.69 -9.00 -9.23
CA ARG A 98 -0.67 -9.71 -10.02
C ARG A 98 0.50 -8.80 -10.38
N ILE A 99 0.23 -7.57 -10.83
CA ILE A 99 1.27 -6.59 -11.18
C ILE A 99 2.11 -6.23 -9.96
N TYR A 100 1.45 -5.91 -8.83
CA TYR A 100 2.15 -5.46 -7.63
C TYR A 100 2.98 -6.59 -7.01
N VAL A 101 2.45 -7.81 -6.92
CA VAL A 101 3.20 -8.98 -6.42
C VAL A 101 4.43 -9.24 -7.28
N GLN A 102 4.31 -9.17 -8.61
CA GLN A 102 5.45 -9.35 -9.50
C GLN A 102 6.54 -8.30 -9.23
N MET A 103 6.16 -7.04 -9.01
CA MET A 103 7.12 -6.00 -8.64
C MET A 103 7.79 -6.29 -7.29
N MET A 104 7.02 -6.69 -6.27
CA MET A 104 7.60 -7.03 -4.97
C MET A 104 8.63 -8.17 -5.09
N ARG A 105 8.28 -9.25 -5.79
CA ARG A 105 9.18 -10.40 -6.03
C ARG A 105 10.45 -10.02 -6.78
N ASN A 106 10.36 -9.12 -7.75
CA ASN A 106 11.50 -8.73 -8.58
C ASN A 106 12.51 -7.84 -7.84
N PHE A 107 12.03 -6.98 -6.92
CA PHE A 107 12.84 -5.90 -6.36
C PHE A 107 13.16 -6.06 -4.87
N LEU A 108 12.41 -6.87 -4.14
CA LEU A 108 12.60 -7.04 -2.70
C LEU A 108 13.12 -8.45 -2.40
N SER A 109 14.27 -8.49 -1.74
CA SER A 109 15.00 -9.72 -1.45
C SER A 109 14.33 -10.54 -0.35
N THR A 110 14.24 -11.85 -0.58
CA THR A 110 13.77 -12.85 0.40
C THR A 110 14.72 -13.03 1.59
N ALA A 111 15.95 -12.53 1.49
CA ALA A 111 16.92 -12.52 2.59
C ALA A 111 16.55 -11.50 3.67
N ARG A 112 15.99 -10.35 3.29
CA ARG A 112 15.55 -9.30 4.24
C ARG A 112 14.06 -9.39 4.53
N PHE A 113 13.28 -9.89 3.58
CA PHE A 113 11.83 -9.89 3.68
C PHE A 113 11.23 -11.29 3.53
N GLU A 114 10.08 -11.46 4.14
CA GLU A 114 9.21 -12.60 3.92
C GLU A 114 7.97 -12.14 3.15
N HIS A 115 7.68 -12.83 2.04
CA HIS A 115 6.61 -12.47 1.11
C HIS A 115 5.41 -13.36 1.43
N ARG A 116 4.30 -12.76 1.86
CA ARG A 116 3.05 -13.45 2.16
C ARG A 116 1.99 -13.02 1.16
N GLU A 117 1.49 -13.99 0.43
CA GLU A 117 0.51 -13.82 -0.64
C GLU A 117 -0.84 -14.39 -0.23
N PHE A 118 -1.89 -13.65 -0.52
CA PHE A 118 -3.29 -13.98 -0.22
C PHE A 118 -4.11 -13.79 -1.50
N PRO A 119 -4.03 -14.73 -2.47
CA PRO A 119 -4.61 -14.54 -3.80
C PRO A 119 -6.13 -14.45 -3.78
N ALA A 120 -6.81 -15.15 -2.87
CA ALA A 120 -8.27 -15.12 -2.79
C ALA A 120 -8.79 -13.71 -2.41
N GLU A 121 -8.02 -12.99 -1.61
CA GLU A 121 -8.27 -11.64 -1.12
C GLU A 121 -7.61 -10.56 -2.00
N SER A 122 -6.84 -10.98 -3.01
CA SER A 122 -5.96 -10.08 -3.78
C SER A 122 -5.02 -9.26 -2.90
N ALA A 123 -4.54 -9.83 -1.79
CA ALA A 123 -3.74 -9.14 -0.79
C ALA A 123 -2.30 -9.68 -0.72
N PHE A 124 -1.38 -8.80 -0.33
CA PHE A 124 0.03 -9.12 -0.17
C PHE A 124 0.60 -8.40 1.04
N ILE A 125 1.42 -9.12 1.82
CA ILE A 125 2.15 -8.58 2.97
C ILE A 125 3.64 -8.91 2.79
N LEU A 126 4.46 -7.87 2.86
CA LEU A 126 5.90 -7.91 2.95
C LEU A 126 6.31 -7.74 4.41
N LEU A 127 6.76 -8.81 5.06
CA LEU A 127 7.24 -8.76 6.43
C LEU A 127 8.74 -8.54 6.45
N ASN A 128 9.20 -7.55 7.20
CA ASN A 128 10.61 -7.38 7.46
C ASN A 128 11.06 -8.42 8.49
N ARG A 129 12.10 -9.21 8.17
CA ARG A 129 12.58 -10.26 9.07
C ARG A 129 13.10 -9.71 10.40
N ALA A 130 13.66 -8.50 10.42
CA ALA A 130 14.11 -7.85 11.66
C ALA A 130 12.92 -7.44 12.53
N ALA A 131 11.82 -6.98 11.94
CA ALA A 131 10.60 -6.68 12.67
C ALA A 131 9.93 -7.98 13.18
N LEU A 132 9.92 -9.03 12.36
CA LEU A 132 9.38 -10.35 12.73
C LEU A 132 10.18 -11.00 13.89
N ALA A 133 11.49 -10.75 13.98
CA ALA A 133 12.30 -11.21 15.09
C ALA A 133 11.95 -10.50 16.42
N GLN A 134 11.46 -9.26 16.36
CA GLN A 134 11.00 -8.50 17.53
C GLN A 134 9.55 -8.83 17.90
N ASP A 135 8.72 -9.13 16.89
CA ASP A 135 7.32 -9.49 17.03
C ASP A 135 7.02 -10.74 16.17
N PRO A 136 7.13 -11.95 16.75
CA PRO A 136 6.83 -13.19 16.04
C PRO A 136 5.37 -13.29 15.54
N ASP A 137 4.45 -12.51 16.13
CA ASP A 137 3.05 -12.42 15.74
C ASP A 137 2.77 -11.34 14.68
N LEU A 138 3.81 -10.68 14.15
CA LEU A 138 3.68 -9.55 13.23
C LEU A 138 2.75 -9.83 12.03
N LEU A 139 2.78 -11.05 11.48
CA LEU A 139 1.87 -11.44 10.42
C LEU A 139 0.40 -11.37 10.86
N ARG A 140 0.08 -11.86 12.06
CA ARG A 140 -1.26 -11.82 12.62
C ARG A 140 -1.71 -10.38 12.87
N HIS A 141 -0.82 -9.54 13.41
CA HIS A 141 -1.08 -8.11 13.63
C HIS A 141 -1.33 -7.36 12.31
N ALA A 142 -0.48 -7.60 11.30
CA ALA A 142 -0.63 -7.02 9.97
C ALA A 142 -1.93 -7.50 9.30
N ALA A 143 -2.22 -8.81 9.30
CA ALA A 143 -3.44 -9.35 8.70
C ALA A 143 -4.70 -8.76 9.34
N ALA A 144 -4.78 -8.72 10.67
CA ALA A 144 -5.92 -8.13 11.39
C ALA A 144 -6.10 -6.64 11.07
N MET A 145 -5.00 -5.90 10.90
CA MET A 145 -5.04 -4.50 10.45
C MET A 145 -5.59 -4.38 9.02
N PHE A 146 -5.14 -5.22 8.09
CA PHE A 146 -5.65 -5.22 6.72
C PHE A 146 -7.14 -5.59 6.69
N ASP A 147 -7.58 -6.59 7.45
CA ASP A 147 -8.98 -6.94 7.56
C ASP A 147 -9.81 -5.75 8.08
N ALA A 148 -9.35 -5.07 9.13
CA ALA A 148 -10.00 -3.86 9.61
C ALA A 148 -10.02 -2.73 8.57
N LEU A 149 -8.96 -2.57 7.79
CA LEU A 149 -8.87 -1.52 6.77
C LEU A 149 -9.70 -1.78 5.51
N TYR A 150 -9.99 -3.03 5.18
CA TYR A 150 -10.57 -3.37 3.88
C TYR A 150 -11.90 -4.13 3.95
N LEU A 151 -12.19 -4.81 5.06
CA LEU A 151 -13.47 -5.47 5.30
C LEU A 151 -14.45 -4.59 6.10
N MET A 152 -13.96 -3.60 6.86
CA MET A 152 -14.84 -2.69 7.60
C MET A 152 -15.20 -1.42 6.82
N PRO A 153 -16.46 -0.96 6.93
CA PRO A 153 -16.89 0.37 6.46
C PRO A 153 -15.94 1.46 6.97
N SER A 154 -15.60 2.43 6.12
CA SER A 154 -14.61 3.47 6.41
C SER A 154 -14.87 4.28 7.68
N ASN A 155 -16.13 4.42 8.08
CA ASN A 155 -16.57 5.08 9.31
C ASN A 155 -16.36 4.24 10.60
N LEU A 156 -15.98 2.96 10.48
CA LEU A 156 -15.75 2.04 11.60
C LEU A 156 -14.29 1.58 11.72
N ARG A 157 -13.40 2.09 10.86
CA ARG A 157 -11.98 1.71 10.87
C ARG A 157 -11.27 2.38 12.04
N PRO A 158 -10.34 1.69 12.73
CA PRO A 158 -9.47 2.33 13.70
C PRO A 158 -8.69 3.47 13.01
N PRO A 159 -8.53 4.64 13.65
CA PRO A 159 -7.76 5.72 13.06
C PRO A 159 -6.34 5.24 12.78
N ALA A 160 -5.77 5.64 11.64
CA ALA A 160 -4.33 5.49 11.43
C ALA A 160 -3.63 6.05 12.68
N GLY A 161 -2.70 5.29 13.24
CA GLY A 161 -2.04 5.65 14.50
C GLY A 161 -1.53 7.10 14.43
N PRO A 162 -1.49 7.82 15.55
CA PRO A 162 -0.92 9.17 15.56
C PRO A 162 0.47 9.11 14.91
N PRO A 163 0.89 10.16 14.16
CA PRO A 163 2.28 10.24 13.77
C PRO A 163 3.11 10.03 15.04
N GLU A 164 4.04 9.07 15.01
CA GLU A 164 4.98 8.92 16.12
C GLU A 164 5.54 10.31 16.44
N PRO A 165 5.63 10.69 17.73
CA PRO A 165 6.33 11.90 18.08
C PRO A 165 7.70 11.83 17.40
N ALA A 166 8.08 12.90 16.71
CA ALA A 166 9.42 13.00 16.14
C ALA A 166 10.39 12.62 17.26
N GLY A 167 11.07 11.48 17.10
CA GLY A 167 11.97 10.98 18.12
C GLY A 167 12.96 12.09 18.47
N VAL A 168 12.90 12.55 19.71
CA VAL A 168 13.99 13.33 20.29
C VAL A 168 15.04 12.28 20.66
N GLY A 169 16.13 12.26 19.89
CA GLY A 169 17.28 11.37 20.05
C GLY A 169 18.34 11.70 19.04
#